data_AF-A0A9X2J6J4-F1
#
_entry.id   AF-A0A9X2J6J4-F1
#
_cell.length_a   1.000
_cell.length_b   1.000
_cell.length_c   1.000
_cell.angle_alpha   90.00
_cell.angle_beta   90.00
_cell.angle_gamma   90.00
#
_symmetry.space_group_name_H-M   'P 1'
#
loop_
_entity.id
_entity.type
_entity.pdbx_description
1 polymer ?
#
loop_
_entity_poly.entity_id
_entity_poly.type
_entity_poly.pdbx_seq_one_letter_code
_entity_poly.pdbx_strand_id
1 'polypeptide(L)'
;MNGRKDLKSQPKTGRYFPIFFGDAVRLLKESDLTQSDGSRLAIRMENIEEEFDKGHRLVDIRLGENVAIYSLPEEITGKTAKNAVTKALNELNELTKTQKIITNSDGSKYSHFCAYLNPAFKIVITRKDISTQQGKYQGNSKFSNAFKSKKTTCIETTLSTTGLEP
;
A
#
# COMPACT_ATOMS: atom_id res chain seq x y z
N MET A 1 -6.68 -23.04 -2.33
CA MET A 1 -6.27 -21.62 -2.31
C MET A 1 -5.35 -21.42 -1.12
N ASN A 2 -4.07 -21.09 -1.34
CA ASN A 2 -3.17 -20.71 -0.24
C ASN A 2 -3.66 -19.35 0.30
N GLY A 3 -4.21 -19.33 1.52
CA GLY A 3 -4.60 -18.08 2.16
C GLY A 3 -3.41 -17.12 2.20
N ARG A 4 -3.62 -15.87 1.82
CA ARG A 4 -2.59 -14.83 1.91
C ARG A 4 -2.22 -14.67 3.38
N LYS A 5 -0.98 -15.00 3.73
CA LYS A 5 -0.48 -14.96 5.10
C LYS A 5 0.03 -13.56 5.43
N ASP A 6 -0.16 -13.16 6.67
CA ASP A 6 0.53 -11.97 7.16
C ASP A 6 2.05 -12.17 7.08
N LEU A 7 2.75 -11.08 6.79
CA LEU A 7 4.21 -11.04 6.72
C LEU A 7 4.75 -9.99 7.69
N LYS A 8 5.34 -10.48 8.79
CA LYS A 8 6.01 -9.64 9.78
C LYS A 8 7.51 -9.63 9.50
N SER A 9 7.98 -8.65 8.73
CA SER A 9 9.41 -8.43 8.53
C SER A 9 10.06 -7.81 9.76
N GLN A 10 11.36 -8.01 9.92
CA GLN A 10 12.18 -7.22 10.85
C GLN A 10 12.58 -5.91 10.16
N PRO A 11 12.68 -4.79 10.90
CA PRO A 11 13.20 -3.56 10.34
C PRO A 11 14.68 -3.74 9.95
N LYS A 12 15.08 -3.13 8.82
CA LYS A 12 16.49 -3.05 8.43
C LYS A 12 17.23 -2.04 9.31
N THR A 13 18.57 -2.12 9.32
CA THR A 13 19.45 -1.17 10.02
C THR A 13 19.11 0.29 9.69
N GLY A 14 19.03 1.14 10.71
CA GLY A 14 18.70 2.57 10.58
C GLY A 14 17.22 2.85 10.32
N ARG A 15 16.35 1.85 10.52
CA ARG A 15 14.91 1.94 10.26
C ARG A 15 14.13 1.29 11.39
N TYR A 16 12.86 1.66 11.49
CA TYR A 16 11.92 1.04 12.41
C TYR A 16 10.52 0.98 11.80
N PHE A 17 9.67 0.11 12.33
CA PHE A 17 8.25 0.11 11.98
C PHE A 17 7.48 1.05 12.91
N PRO A 18 6.69 2.01 12.38
CA PRO A 18 5.98 3.01 13.19
C PRO A 18 4.95 2.44 14.17
N ILE A 19 4.42 1.25 13.87
CA ILE A 19 3.46 0.55 14.71
C ILE A 19 3.88 -0.91 14.89
N PHE A 20 3.53 -1.48 16.03
CA PHE A 20 3.73 -2.91 16.26
C PHE A 20 2.79 -3.73 15.37
N PHE A 21 3.25 -4.90 14.95
CA PHE A 21 2.44 -5.81 14.14
C PHE A 21 1.09 -6.16 14.80
N GLY A 22 1.07 -6.38 16.12
CA GLY A 22 -0.17 -6.63 16.86
C GLY A 22 -1.14 -5.46 16.83
N ASP A 23 -0.63 -4.23 16.94
CA ASP A 23 -1.42 -3.00 16.82
C ASP A 23 -2.02 -2.88 15.40
N ALA A 24 -1.24 -3.18 14.37
CA ALA A 24 -1.71 -3.19 12.98
C ALA A 24 -2.85 -4.20 12.77
N VAL A 25 -2.71 -5.42 13.31
CA VAL A 25 -3.76 -6.45 13.26
C VAL A 25 -5.02 -5.96 13.96
N ARG A 26 -4.90 -5.30 15.12
CA ARG A 26 -6.03 -4.76 15.86
C ARG A 26 -6.74 -3.66 15.07
N LEU A 27 -6.00 -2.66 14.56
CA LEU A 27 -6.55 -1.58 13.74
C LEU A 27 -7.29 -2.09 12.51
N LEU A 28 -6.76 -3.13 11.86
CA LEU A 28 -7.41 -3.72 10.69
C LEU A 28 -8.66 -4.56 11.03
N LYS A 29 -8.72 -5.14 12.23
CA LYS A 29 -9.94 -5.83 12.71
C LYS A 29 -11.03 -4.84 13.12
N GLU A 30 -10.63 -3.69 13.64
CA GLU A 30 -11.52 -2.59 14.02
C GLU A 30 -12.01 -1.79 12.79
N SER A 31 -11.42 -2.03 11.61
CA SER A 31 -11.88 -1.43 10.35
C SER A 31 -12.72 -2.40 9.52
N ASP A 32 -13.57 -1.85 8.65
CA ASP A 32 -14.38 -2.61 7.70
C ASP A 32 -13.60 -3.04 6.45
N LEU A 33 -12.27 -3.11 6.53
CA LEU A 33 -11.39 -3.43 5.41
C LEU A 33 -11.34 -4.93 5.15
N THR A 34 -12.27 -5.41 4.34
CA THR A 34 -12.34 -6.82 3.91
C THR A 34 -12.02 -7.00 2.43
N GLN A 35 -11.57 -8.19 2.07
CA GLN A 35 -11.49 -8.66 0.70
C GLN A 35 -12.91 -8.88 0.13
N SER A 36 -13.00 -9.09 -1.19
CA SER A 36 -14.27 -9.34 -1.89
C SER A 36 -15.00 -10.60 -1.41
N ASP A 37 -14.27 -11.57 -0.85
CA ASP A 37 -14.82 -12.80 -0.26
C ASP A 37 -15.19 -12.65 1.23
N GLY A 38 -15.12 -11.42 1.77
CA GLY A 38 -15.39 -11.11 3.17
C GLY A 38 -14.23 -11.45 4.12
N SER A 39 -13.13 -12.02 3.63
CA SER A 39 -11.96 -12.32 4.46
C SER A 39 -11.17 -11.05 4.82
N ARG A 40 -10.43 -11.09 5.94
CA ARG A 40 -9.53 -9.99 6.33
C ARG A 40 -8.42 -9.79 5.29
N LEU A 41 -7.99 -8.55 5.06
CA LEU A 41 -6.75 -8.28 4.33
C LEU A 41 -5.51 -8.80 5.09
N ALA A 42 -4.57 -9.43 4.39
CA ALA A 42 -3.27 -9.76 4.96
C ALA A 42 -2.48 -8.48 5.27
N ILE A 43 -1.71 -8.47 6.36
CA ILE A 43 -0.82 -7.36 6.70
C ILE A 43 0.59 -7.72 6.29
N ARG A 44 1.29 -6.78 5.65
CA ARG A 44 2.70 -6.90 5.30
C ARG A 44 3.47 -5.74 5.91
N MET A 45 4.49 -6.03 6.69
CA MET A 45 5.45 -5.03 7.13
C MET A 45 6.62 -5.05 6.16
N GLU A 46 6.87 -3.96 5.45
CA GLU A 46 7.84 -3.90 4.36
C GLU A 46 8.92 -2.84 4.61
N ASN A 47 10.16 -3.20 4.30
CA ASN A 47 11.25 -2.24 4.28
C ASN A 47 11.29 -1.56 2.92
N ILE A 48 11.32 -0.23 2.91
CA ILE A 48 11.48 0.58 1.70
C ILE A 48 12.58 1.60 1.96
N GLU A 49 13.58 1.64 1.09
CA GLU A 49 14.73 2.56 1.23
C GLU A 49 14.54 3.82 0.38
N GLU A 50 13.61 3.77 -0.57
CA GLU A 50 13.32 4.87 -1.49
C GLU A 50 12.51 5.97 -0.81
N GLU A 51 12.94 7.22 -1.00
CA GLU A 51 12.11 8.39 -0.82
C GLU A 51 11.39 8.70 -2.13
N PHE A 52 10.09 8.99 -2.04
CA PHE A 52 9.27 9.34 -3.20
C PHE A 52 9.09 10.85 -3.25
N ASP A 53 8.69 11.39 -4.41
CA ASP A 53 8.39 12.82 -4.57
C ASP A 53 7.39 13.36 -3.53
N LYS A 54 6.57 12.48 -2.95
CA LYS A 54 5.54 12.79 -1.95
C LYS A 54 6.01 12.56 -0.50
N GLY A 55 7.26 12.15 -0.30
CA GLY A 55 7.89 11.81 0.97
C GLY A 55 8.01 10.31 1.22
N HIS A 56 8.10 9.95 2.50
CA HIS A 56 8.24 8.55 2.91
C HIS A 56 6.91 7.82 2.83
N ARG A 57 6.90 6.65 2.20
CA ARG A 57 5.69 5.82 2.14
C ARG A 57 5.35 5.31 3.54
N LEU A 58 4.08 5.41 3.93
CA LEU A 58 3.55 4.95 5.21
C LEU A 58 2.78 3.64 5.06
N VAL A 59 1.74 3.66 4.22
CA VAL A 59 0.76 2.58 4.10
C VAL A 59 0.28 2.47 2.66
N ASP A 60 0.18 1.24 2.14
CA ASP A 60 -0.55 0.95 0.90
C ASP A 60 -1.73 0.02 1.22
N ILE A 61 -2.92 0.33 0.67
CA ILE A 61 -4.10 -0.56 0.74
C ILE A 61 -4.44 -1.06 -0.65
N ARG A 62 -4.32 -2.39 -0.82
CA ARG A 62 -4.78 -3.13 -1.98
C ARG A 62 -5.91 -4.05 -1.53
N LEU A 63 -7.17 -3.64 -1.72
CA LEU A 63 -8.36 -4.39 -1.28
C LEU A 63 -8.42 -5.83 -1.80
N GLY A 64 -7.78 -6.09 -2.94
CA GLY A 64 -7.67 -7.42 -3.51
C GLY A 64 -6.44 -8.20 -3.09
N GLU A 65 -5.58 -7.71 -2.20
CA GLU A 65 -4.30 -8.35 -1.83
C GLU A 65 -3.94 -8.25 -0.34
N ASN A 66 -3.61 -7.05 0.14
CA ASN A 66 -3.01 -6.81 1.45
C ASN A 66 -3.03 -5.32 1.82
N VAL A 67 -2.75 -5.07 3.10
CA VAL A 67 -2.30 -3.78 3.61
C VAL A 67 -0.80 -3.86 3.86
N ALA A 68 -0.02 -3.00 3.22
CA ALA A 68 1.41 -2.88 3.47
C ALA A 68 1.67 -1.69 4.40
N ILE A 69 2.47 -1.89 5.44
CA ILE A 69 2.95 -0.85 6.35
C ILE A 69 4.46 -0.78 6.20
N TYR A 70 4.96 0.40 5.92
CA TYR A 70 6.37 0.59 5.58
C TYR A 70 7.18 1.02 6.80
N SER A 71 8.42 0.54 6.85
CA SER A 71 9.42 1.03 7.81
C SER A 71 9.77 2.49 7.49
N LEU A 72 10.10 3.28 8.50
CA LEU A 72 10.58 4.65 8.39
C LEU A 72 12.03 4.76 8.87
N PRO A 73 12.78 5.76 8.40
CA PRO A 73 14.11 6.04 8.93
C PRO A 73 14.02 6.56 10.37
N GLU A 74 15.06 6.31 11.17
CA GLU A 74 15.11 6.66 12.60
C GLU A 74 15.04 8.17 12.87
N GLU A 75 15.31 9.03 11.88
CA GLU A 75 15.18 10.48 12.04
C GLU A 75 13.73 10.93 12.30
N ILE A 76 12.75 10.13 11.91
CA ILE A 76 11.33 10.43 12.13
C ILE A 76 10.93 9.97 13.53
N THR A 77 10.35 10.85 14.32
CA THR A 77 9.99 10.56 15.72
C THR A 77 8.91 9.48 15.82
N GLY A 78 9.12 8.47 16.68
CA GLY A 78 8.23 7.31 16.80
C GLY A 78 6.76 7.64 17.13
N LYS A 79 6.51 8.63 18.00
CA LYS A 79 5.13 9.06 18.34
C LYS A 79 4.41 9.65 17.13
N THR A 80 5.08 10.58 16.42
CA THR A 80 4.56 11.24 15.23
C THR A 80 4.29 10.22 14.11
N ALA A 81 5.23 9.29 13.91
CA ALA A 81 5.09 8.23 12.93
C ALA A 81 3.92 7.28 13.23
N LYS A 82 3.75 6.86 14.49
CA LYS A 82 2.61 6.03 14.92
C LYS A 82 1.27 6.74 14.66
N ASN A 83 1.17 8.01 15.02
CA ASN A 83 -0.03 8.81 14.76
C ASN A 83 -0.29 8.94 13.25
N ALA A 84 0.76 9.15 12.46
CA ALA A 84 0.66 9.26 11.01
C ALA A 84 0.14 7.96 10.36
N VAL A 85 0.67 6.80 10.75
CA VAL A 85 0.19 5.51 10.23
C VAL A 85 -1.26 5.26 10.64
N THR A 86 -1.62 5.54 11.89
CA THR A 86 -3.00 5.34 12.39
C THR A 86 -3.99 6.23 11.64
N LYS A 87 -3.67 7.52 11.49
CA LYS A 87 -4.50 8.48 10.77
C LYS A 87 -4.60 8.12 9.28
N ALA A 88 -3.48 7.74 8.66
CA ALA A 88 -3.45 7.28 7.27
C ALA A 88 -4.36 6.05 7.07
N LEU A 89 -4.29 5.03 7.94
CA LEU A 89 -5.16 3.86 7.85
C LEU A 89 -6.64 4.21 7.92
N ASN A 90 -7.01 5.13 8.82
CA ASN A 90 -8.40 5.57 8.96
C ASN A 90 -8.88 6.35 7.73
N GLU A 91 -8.10 7.32 7.25
CA GLU A 91 -8.45 8.10 6.06
C GLU A 91 -8.51 7.20 4.80
N LEU A 92 -7.57 6.25 4.66
CA LEU A 92 -7.58 5.29 3.57
C LEU A 92 -8.80 4.35 3.65
N ASN A 93 -9.20 3.91 4.84
CA ASN A 93 -10.40 3.10 5.03
C ASN A 93 -11.65 3.84 4.53
N GLU A 94 -11.84 5.10 4.92
CA GLU A 94 -12.98 5.90 4.46
C GLU A 94 -12.95 6.15 2.94
N LEU A 95 -11.76 6.34 2.37
CA LEU A 95 -11.61 6.43 0.92
C LEU A 95 -11.96 5.12 0.22
N THR A 96 -11.64 3.96 0.78
CA THR A 96 -12.02 2.66 0.17
C THR A 96 -13.53 2.43 0.11
N LYS A 97 -14.29 3.07 1.02
CA LYS A 97 -15.76 3.02 1.03
C LYS A 97 -16.40 3.98 0.02
N THR A 98 -15.73 5.08 -0.28
CA THR A 98 -16.31 6.20 -1.07
C THR A 98 -15.79 6.26 -2.50
N GLN A 99 -14.55 5.82 -2.75
CA GLN A 99 -13.89 5.90 -4.04
C GLN A 99 -14.02 4.60 -4.83
N LYS A 100 -14.24 4.74 -6.15
CA LYS A 100 -14.25 3.59 -7.06
C LYS A 100 -12.83 3.05 -7.24
N ILE A 101 -12.61 1.80 -6.84
CA ILE A 101 -11.40 1.05 -7.18
C ILE A 101 -11.59 0.40 -8.55
N ILE A 102 -10.61 0.60 -9.44
CA ILE A 102 -10.54 -0.11 -10.70
C ILE A 102 -9.89 -1.46 -10.42
N THR A 103 -10.51 -2.56 -10.79
CA THR A 103 -9.86 -3.87 -10.82
C THR A 103 -10.52 -4.69 -11.92
N ASN A 104 -9.73 -5.10 -12.90
CA ASN A 104 -10.19 -6.02 -13.94
C ASN A 104 -9.90 -7.46 -13.52
N SER A 105 -10.72 -8.39 -14.00
CA SER A 105 -10.60 -9.83 -13.72
C SER A 105 -9.28 -10.44 -14.19
N ASP A 106 -8.66 -9.86 -15.21
CA ASP A 106 -7.37 -10.30 -15.75
C ASP A 106 -6.15 -9.68 -15.02
N GLY A 107 -6.38 -8.81 -14.02
CA GLY A 107 -5.32 -8.10 -13.30
C GLY A 107 -4.56 -7.07 -14.16
N SER A 108 -4.98 -6.83 -15.41
CA SER A 108 -4.30 -5.90 -16.33
C SER A 108 -4.48 -4.45 -15.91
N LYS A 109 -5.53 -4.14 -15.14
CA LYS A 109 -5.78 -2.82 -14.59
C LYS A 109 -6.20 -2.96 -13.14
N TYR A 110 -5.53 -2.22 -12.27
CA TYR A 110 -5.90 -2.15 -10.86
C TYR A 110 -5.54 -0.79 -10.27
N SER A 111 -6.34 -0.36 -9.29
CA SER A 111 -6.07 0.82 -8.48
C SER A 111 -5.76 0.42 -7.06
N HIS A 112 -4.90 1.17 -6.39
CA HIS A 112 -4.71 1.06 -4.95
C HIS A 112 -4.45 2.43 -4.33
N PHE A 113 -4.65 2.52 -3.03
CA PHE A 113 -4.40 3.75 -2.30
C PHE A 113 -3.06 3.68 -1.58
N CYS A 114 -2.36 4.80 -1.57
CA CYS A 114 -1.08 4.97 -0.89
C CYS A 114 -1.16 6.18 0.03
N ALA A 115 -0.49 6.10 1.18
CA ALA A 115 -0.25 7.24 2.05
C ALA A 115 1.24 7.48 2.21
N TYR A 116 1.62 8.76 2.22
CA TYR A 116 2.98 9.23 2.41
C TYR A 116 3.04 10.21 3.58
N LEU A 117 4.18 10.25 4.26
CA LEU A 117 4.56 11.31 5.18
C LEU A 117 5.55 12.22 4.47
N ASN A 118 5.13 13.44 4.18
CA ASN A 118 6.01 14.41 3.54
C ASN A 118 6.95 15.10 4.55
N PRO A 119 7.99 15.82 4.08
CA PRO A 119 8.93 16.53 4.97
C PRO A 119 8.28 17.62 5.84
N ALA A 120 7.10 18.10 5.47
CA ALA A 120 6.31 19.05 6.25
C ALA A 120 5.42 18.37 7.31
N PHE A 121 5.64 17.07 7.60
CA PHE A 121 4.86 16.26 8.52
C PHE A 121 3.36 16.23 8.21
N LYS A 122 3.02 16.26 6.92
CA LYS A 122 1.65 16.08 6.42
C LYS A 122 1.51 14.70 5.80
N ILE A 123 0.34 14.11 6.00
CA ILE A 123 -0.07 12.88 5.34
C ILE A 123 -0.58 13.26 3.95
N VAL A 124 0.01 12.67 2.92
CA VAL A 124 -0.44 12.82 1.52
C VAL A 124 -1.04 11.49 1.11
N ILE A 125 -2.33 11.48 0.77
CA ILE A 125 -3.00 10.28 0.26
C ILE A 125 -3.14 10.37 -1.24
N THR A 126 -2.81 9.27 -1.91
CA THR A 126 -2.91 9.15 -3.36
C THR A 126 -3.66 7.90 -3.77
N ARG A 127 -4.20 7.93 -4.98
CA ARG A 127 -4.61 6.74 -5.73
C ARG A 127 -3.60 6.47 -6.82
N LYS A 128 -3.13 5.24 -6.92
CA LYS A 128 -2.32 4.75 -8.04
C LYS A 128 -3.16 3.87 -8.94
N ASP A 129 -3.36 4.33 -10.17
CA ASP A 129 -4.02 3.58 -11.24
C ASP A 129 -2.94 2.92 -12.11
N ILE A 130 -2.86 1.60 -12.02
CA ILE A 130 -1.86 0.79 -12.73
C ILE A 130 -2.53 0.09 -13.90
N SER A 131 -1.91 0.17 -15.08
CA SER A 131 -2.24 -0.66 -16.23
C SER A 131 -1.00 -1.41 -16.72
N THR A 132 -1.13 -2.72 -16.84
CA THR A 132 -0.13 -3.60 -17.42
C THR A 132 -0.62 -4.12 -18.77
N GLN A 133 0.25 -4.07 -19.78
CA GLN A 133 0.04 -4.70 -21.07
C GLN A 133 0.90 -5.96 -21.15
N GLN A 134 0.27 -7.12 -21.25
CA GLN A 134 0.98 -8.38 -21.48
C GLN A 134 1.48 -8.45 -22.93
N GLY A 135 2.64 -9.08 -23.13
CA GLY A 135 3.09 -9.39 -24.49
C GLY A 135 2.11 -10.37 -25.15
N LYS A 136 1.82 -10.17 -26.44
CA LYS A 136 1.12 -11.20 -27.22
C LYS A 136 2.11 -12.35 -27.45
N TYR A 137 1.72 -13.57 -27.08
CA TYR A 137 2.49 -14.76 -27.42
C TYR A 137 2.60 -14.87 -28.95
N GLN A 138 3.81 -14.83 -29.47
CA GLN A 138 4.10 -15.23 -30.84
C GLN A 138 4.72 -16.62 -30.78
N GLY A 139 4.27 -17.56 -31.62
CA GLY A 139 4.62 -19.00 -31.54
C GLY A 139 6.13 -19.33 -31.52
N ASN A 140 6.99 -18.38 -31.90
CA ASN A 140 8.46 -18.49 -31.81
C ASN A 140 9.07 -18.00 -30.47
N SER A 141 8.24 -17.54 -29.53
CA SER A 141 8.69 -17.03 -28.23
C SER A 141 8.74 -18.16 -27.20
N LYS A 142 9.74 -18.16 -26.31
CA LYS A 142 9.71 -19.04 -25.12
C LYS A 142 8.47 -18.71 -24.28
N PHE A 143 7.70 -19.73 -23.91
CA PHE A 143 6.43 -19.59 -23.17
C PHE A 143 6.58 -18.74 -21.89
N SER A 144 7.74 -18.82 -21.22
CA SER A 144 8.08 -18.04 -20.03
C SER A 144 8.23 -16.52 -20.25
N ASN A 145 8.45 -16.07 -21.49
CA ASN A 145 8.52 -14.65 -21.84
C ASN A 145 7.19 -14.10 -22.36
N ALA A 146 6.22 -14.98 -22.66
CA ALA A 146 4.91 -14.60 -23.19
C ALA A 146 4.04 -13.83 -22.18
N PHE A 147 4.19 -14.15 -20.89
CA PHE A 147 3.36 -13.61 -19.81
C PHE A 147 4.01 -12.46 -19.04
N LYS A 148 5.21 -12.03 -19.43
CA LYS A 148 5.84 -10.86 -18.81
C LYS A 148 5.14 -9.59 -19.30
N SER A 149 4.85 -8.68 -18.38
CA SER A 149 4.30 -7.36 -18.71
C SER A 149 5.29 -6.61 -19.61
N LYS A 150 4.88 -6.29 -20.83
CA LYS A 150 5.69 -5.57 -21.82
C LYS A 150 5.74 -4.08 -21.52
N LYS A 151 4.65 -3.54 -20.95
CA LYS A 151 4.55 -2.14 -20.55
C LYS A 151 3.70 -2.03 -19.29
N THR A 152 4.19 -1.30 -18.30
CA THR A 152 3.44 -0.92 -17.10
C THR A 152 3.32 0.59 -17.09
N THR A 153 2.12 1.10 -16.90
CA THR A 153 1.84 2.53 -16.74
C THR A 153 1.21 2.73 -15.37
N CYS A 154 1.71 3.70 -14.62
CA CYS A 154 1.20 4.08 -13.31
C CYS A 154 0.85 5.56 -13.36
N ILE A 155 -0.41 5.88 -13.10
CA ILE A 155 -0.88 7.26 -12.91
C ILE A 155 -1.16 7.41 -11.42
N GLU A 156 -0.50 8.35 -10.78
CA GLU A 156 -0.72 8.64 -9.37
C GLU A 156 -1.43 9.98 -9.22
N THR A 157 -2.56 9.97 -8.53
CA THR A 157 -3.40 11.16 -8.29
C THR A 157 -3.49 11.42 -6.79
N THR A 158 -3.13 12.64 -6.36
CA THR A 158 -3.32 13.07 -4.98
C THR A 158 -4.81 13.27 -4.68
N LEU A 159 -5.29 12.66 -3.61
CA LEU A 159 -6.68 12.74 -3.17
C LEU A 159 -6.86 13.72 -2.01
N SER A 160 -5.93 13.69 -1.05
CA SER A 160 -5.97 14.59 0.12
C SER A 160 -4.57 14.90 0.62
N THR A 161 -4.46 15.99 1.38
CA THR A 161 -3.27 16.31 2.17
C THR A 161 -3.72 16.83 3.52
N THR A 162 -3.36 16.13 4.59
CA THR A 162 -3.85 16.40 5.93
C THR A 162 -2.67 16.61 6.89
N GLY A 163 -2.72 17.64 7.73
CA GLY A 163 -1.71 17.84 8.77
C GLY A 163 -1.80 16.80 9.89
N LEU A 164 -0.69 16.53 10.55
CA LEU A 164 -0.69 15.86 11.86
C LEU A 164 -1.04 16.90 12.92
N GLU A 165 -2.07 16.63 13.72
CA GLU A 165 -2.34 17.48 14.89
C GLU A 165 -1.24 17.26 15.95
N PRO A 166 -0.81 18.32 16.66
CA PRO A 166 0.25 18.26 17.66
C PRO A 166 -0.06 17.34 18.86
#